data_AF-A0A529NUC0-F1
#
_entry.id   AF-A0A529NUC0-F1
#
_cell.length_a   1.000
_cell.length_b   1.000
_cell.length_c   1.000
_cell.angle_alpha   90.00
_cell.angle_beta   90.00
_cell.angle_gamma   90.00
#
_symmetry.space_group_name_H-M   'P 1'
#
loop_
_entity.id
_entity.type
_entity.pdbx_description
1 polymer ?
#
loop_
_entity_poly.entity_id
_entity_poly.type
_entity_poly.pdbx_seq_one_letter_code
_entity_poly.pdbx_strand_id
1 'polypeptide(L)'
;GGLLPEQVWDGPDMPQRELRRGAPSGSAMPLVWAHAEHIKLLRSLRDGAVFDLPPQGVERYIKAKTTSPRRIWRFNNKIRSIPTGKMLRVELAARGVVHWSSDKWLTVRDDKTIENAFGVHLVDLSVDRLPPGSTIVFTFFWPDTSRWENVDFTVCIEGSDSR
;
A
#
# COMPACT_ATOMS: atom_id res chain seq x y z
N GLY A 1 -30.07 -7.67 -33.00
CA GLY A 1 -29.44 -6.46 -32.44
C GLY A 1 -28.17 -6.88 -31.75
N GLY A 2 -27.02 -6.33 -32.14
CA GLY A 2 -25.69 -6.71 -31.62
C GLY A 2 -25.42 -6.22 -30.19
N LEU A 3 -26.41 -6.30 -29.30
CA LEU A 3 -26.28 -5.89 -27.92
C LEU A 3 -25.65 -7.03 -27.12
N LEU A 4 -24.56 -6.72 -26.40
CA LEU A 4 -23.93 -7.67 -25.49
C LEU A 4 -24.68 -7.69 -24.14
N PRO A 5 -25.11 -8.86 -23.66
CA PRO A 5 -25.64 -9.00 -22.31
C PRO A 5 -24.50 -9.01 -21.28
N GLU A 6 -24.84 -8.83 -20.02
CA GLU A 6 -23.90 -9.08 -18.92
C GLU A 6 -23.41 -10.53 -18.90
N GLN A 7 -24.32 -11.49 -19.14
CA GLN A 7 -24.05 -12.92 -19.05
C GLN A 7 -24.73 -13.67 -20.19
N VAL A 8 -24.09 -14.75 -20.63
CA VAL A 8 -24.66 -15.77 -21.51
C VAL A 8 -24.79 -17.07 -20.73
N TRP A 9 -25.83 -17.85 -21.02
CA TRP A 9 -26.03 -19.15 -20.38
C TRP A 9 -25.01 -20.16 -20.92
N ASP A 10 -24.15 -20.68 -20.05
CA ASP A 10 -23.10 -21.65 -20.39
C ASP A 10 -23.48 -23.11 -20.08
N GLY A 11 -24.61 -23.33 -19.40
CA GLY A 11 -25.17 -24.65 -19.10
C GLY A 11 -25.90 -25.32 -20.26
N PRO A 12 -26.41 -26.57 -20.08
CA PRO A 12 -27.36 -27.19 -21.00
C PRO A 12 -28.66 -26.39 -21.07
N ASP A 13 -29.39 -26.48 -22.20
CA ASP A 13 -30.67 -25.80 -22.36
C ASP A 13 -31.64 -26.15 -21.21
N MET A 14 -32.29 -25.12 -20.66
CA MET A 14 -33.32 -25.24 -19.63
C MET A 14 -34.56 -24.46 -20.06
N PRO A 15 -35.36 -24.98 -21.01
CA PRO A 15 -36.47 -24.25 -21.62
C PRO A 15 -37.51 -23.75 -20.61
N GLN A 16 -37.70 -24.48 -19.50
CA GLN A 16 -38.64 -24.12 -18.43
C GLN A 16 -38.24 -22.83 -17.69
N ARG A 17 -36.99 -22.39 -17.84
CA ARG A 17 -36.47 -21.14 -17.29
C ARG A 17 -36.07 -20.14 -18.38
N GLU A 18 -36.46 -20.41 -19.62
CA GLU A 18 -36.10 -19.60 -20.80
C GLU A 18 -34.59 -19.49 -21.05
N LEU A 19 -33.79 -20.40 -20.49
CA LEU A 19 -32.34 -20.43 -20.65
C LEU A 19 -31.96 -21.33 -21.81
N ARG A 20 -31.22 -20.78 -22.78
CA ARG A 20 -30.67 -21.51 -23.93
C ARG A 20 -29.17 -21.28 -23.99
N ARG A 21 -28.39 -22.34 -24.23
CA ARG A 21 -26.93 -22.28 -24.25
C ARG A 21 -26.46 -21.24 -25.27
N GLY A 22 -25.57 -20.35 -24.83
CA GLY A 22 -25.02 -19.24 -25.61
C GLY A 22 -25.95 -18.03 -25.78
N ALA A 23 -27.19 -18.10 -25.29
CA ALA A 23 -28.13 -16.97 -25.29
C ALA A 23 -27.98 -16.13 -24.01
N PRO A 24 -28.51 -14.89 -23.98
CA PRO A 24 -28.57 -14.10 -22.74
C PRO A 24 -29.27 -14.87 -21.61
N SER A 25 -28.73 -14.77 -20.40
CA SER A 25 -29.28 -15.47 -19.22
C SER A 25 -30.48 -14.77 -18.56
N GLY A 26 -30.93 -13.63 -19.10
CA GLY A 26 -31.96 -12.78 -18.50
C GLY A 26 -31.41 -11.67 -17.59
N SER A 27 -30.09 -11.54 -17.43
CA SER A 27 -29.46 -10.38 -16.78
C SER A 27 -29.48 -9.13 -17.68
N ALA A 28 -28.88 -8.03 -17.21
CA ALA A 28 -28.85 -6.73 -17.88
C ALA A 28 -28.42 -6.83 -19.36
N MET A 29 -29.26 -6.29 -20.24
CA MET A 29 -28.99 -6.21 -21.68
C MET A 29 -29.68 -4.98 -22.28
N PRO A 30 -28.93 -4.03 -22.88
CA PRO A 30 -27.48 -4.03 -23.03
C PRO A 30 -26.76 -3.67 -21.72
N LEU A 31 -25.64 -4.35 -21.44
CA LEU A 31 -24.70 -3.87 -20.44
C LEU A 31 -23.60 -3.04 -21.14
N VAL A 32 -23.60 -1.72 -20.94
CA VAL A 32 -22.62 -0.82 -21.58
C VAL A 32 -21.18 -1.21 -21.22
N TRP A 33 -20.95 -1.77 -20.03
CA TRP A 33 -19.64 -2.29 -19.64
C TRP A 33 -19.17 -3.43 -20.55
N ALA A 34 -20.02 -4.41 -20.86
CA ALA A 34 -19.66 -5.49 -21.78
C ALA A 34 -19.24 -4.96 -23.16
N HIS A 35 -19.89 -3.90 -23.64
CA HIS A 35 -19.51 -3.24 -24.90
C HIS A 35 -18.17 -2.51 -24.77
N ALA A 36 -17.93 -1.79 -23.67
CA ALA A 36 -16.66 -1.11 -23.43
C ALA A 36 -15.49 -2.11 -23.36
N GLU A 37 -15.63 -3.22 -22.64
CA GLU A 37 -14.60 -4.26 -22.56
C GLU A 37 -14.34 -4.92 -23.92
N HIS A 38 -15.38 -5.14 -24.73
CA HIS A 38 -15.19 -5.63 -26.10
C HIS A 38 -14.36 -4.67 -26.95
N ILE A 39 -14.63 -3.37 -26.88
CA ILE A 39 -13.85 -2.34 -27.59
C ILE A 39 -12.39 -2.31 -27.09
N LYS A 40 -12.18 -2.36 -25.77
CA LYS A 40 -10.84 -2.41 -25.17
C LYS A 40 -10.07 -3.65 -25.63
N LEU A 41 -10.72 -4.80 -25.71
CA LEU A 41 -10.11 -6.03 -26.20
C LEU A 41 -9.66 -5.89 -27.66
N LEU A 42 -10.55 -5.45 -28.56
CA LEU A 42 -10.21 -5.24 -29.97
C LEU A 42 -9.04 -4.26 -30.14
N ARG A 43 -9.06 -3.18 -29.36
CA ARG A 43 -7.97 -2.21 -29.33
C ARG A 43 -6.67 -2.83 -28.84
N SER A 44 -6.73 -3.65 -27.80
CA SER A 44 -5.55 -4.30 -27.22
C SER A 44 -4.93 -5.31 -28.19
N LEU A 45 -5.77 -6.10 -28.88
CA LEU A 45 -5.34 -7.03 -29.92
C LEU A 45 -4.63 -6.31 -31.07
N ARG A 46 -5.18 -5.19 -31.52
CA ARG A 46 -4.58 -4.38 -32.58
C ARG A 46 -3.23 -3.79 -32.17
N ASP A 47 -3.13 -3.30 -30.94
CA ASP A 47 -1.93 -2.65 -30.42
C ASP A 47 -0.89 -3.66 -29.91
N GLY A 48 -1.23 -4.95 -29.79
CA GLY A 48 -0.35 -5.99 -29.24
C GLY A 48 -0.06 -5.83 -27.74
N ALA A 49 -0.83 -4.99 -27.04
CA ALA A 49 -0.66 -4.67 -25.62
C ALA A 49 -2.01 -4.32 -25.00
N VAL A 50 -2.15 -4.53 -23.68
CA VAL A 50 -3.38 -4.18 -22.95
C VAL A 50 -3.59 -2.67 -23.02
N PHE A 51 -4.69 -2.23 -23.65
CA PHE A 51 -4.97 -0.84 -23.98
C PHE A 51 -4.99 0.08 -22.76
N ASP A 52 -5.61 -0.36 -21.67
CA ASP A 52 -5.79 0.41 -20.45
C ASP A 52 -4.73 0.11 -19.38
N LEU A 53 -3.61 -0.51 -19.76
CA LEU A 53 -2.47 -0.72 -18.86
C LEU A 53 -1.71 0.60 -18.66
N PRO A 54 -1.72 1.20 -17.45
CA PRO A 54 -0.97 2.42 -17.19
C PRO A 54 0.55 2.16 -17.25
N PRO A 55 1.31 2.85 -18.12
CA PRO A 55 2.75 2.60 -18.28
C PRO A 55 3.55 2.92 -17.01
N GLN A 56 3.07 3.83 -16.17
CA GLN A 56 3.74 4.28 -14.95
C GLN A 56 3.92 3.13 -13.95
N GLY A 57 2.93 2.25 -13.82
CA GLY A 57 3.00 1.09 -12.93
C GLY A 57 4.05 0.08 -13.39
N VAL A 58 4.09 -0.20 -14.69
CA VAL A 58 5.09 -1.09 -15.31
C VAL A 58 6.49 -0.52 -15.11
N GLU A 59 6.68 0.76 -15.41
CA GLU A 59 7.99 1.41 -15.28
C GLU A 59 8.48 1.39 -13.84
N ARG A 60 7.61 1.75 -12.90
CA ARG A 60 7.97 1.83 -11.49
C ARG A 60 8.22 0.48 -10.84
N TYR A 61 7.31 -0.48 -11.00
CA TYR A 61 7.30 -1.70 -10.19
C TYR A 61 7.92 -2.90 -10.88
N ILE A 62 7.82 -3.01 -12.22
CA ILE A 62 8.34 -4.15 -12.97
C ILE A 62 9.77 -3.88 -13.44
N LYS A 63 9.98 -2.75 -14.12
CA LYS A 63 11.29 -2.42 -14.69
C LYS A 63 12.25 -1.86 -13.64
N ALA A 64 11.88 -0.75 -13.01
CA ALA A 64 12.72 -0.08 -12.03
C ALA A 64 12.75 -0.78 -10.66
N LYS A 65 11.84 -1.75 -10.43
CA LYS A 65 11.68 -2.47 -9.14
C LYS A 65 11.71 -1.51 -7.94
N THR A 66 11.09 -0.34 -8.09
CA THR A 66 11.26 0.75 -7.13
C THR A 66 10.60 0.38 -5.82
N THR A 67 11.40 0.34 -4.75
CA THR A 67 10.90 0.08 -3.39
C THR A 67 10.74 1.37 -2.59
N SER A 68 9.87 1.36 -1.58
CA SER A 68 9.76 2.49 -0.66
C SER A 68 11.09 2.70 0.09
N PRO A 69 11.60 3.94 0.21
CA PRO A 69 12.77 4.26 1.03
C PRO A 69 12.43 4.25 2.54
N ARG A 70 11.15 4.15 2.89
CA ARG A 70 10.64 4.22 4.27
C ARG A 70 9.92 2.94 4.66
N ARG A 71 9.96 2.64 5.96
CA ARG A 71 9.07 1.68 6.63
C ARG A 71 8.27 2.42 7.70
N ILE A 72 6.97 2.16 7.75
CA ILE A 72 6.04 2.90 8.60
C ILE A 72 5.78 2.12 9.88
N TRP A 73 5.96 2.76 11.02
CA TRP A 73 5.55 2.30 12.32
C TRP A 73 4.35 3.12 12.81
N ARG A 74 3.37 2.43 13.40
CA ARG A 74 2.18 3.02 14.06
C ARG A 74 1.83 2.23 15.31
N PHE A 75 1.03 2.81 16.20
CA PHE A 75 0.46 2.06 17.33
C PHE A 75 -0.35 0.83 16.92
N ASN A 76 -1.05 0.89 15.78
CA ASN A 76 -1.79 -0.24 15.20
C ASN A 76 -0.96 -1.07 14.20
N ASN A 77 0.31 -0.72 13.98
CA ASN A 77 1.24 -1.44 13.13
C ASN A 77 2.67 -1.33 13.67
N LYS A 78 2.91 -2.04 14.77
CA LYS A 78 4.18 -2.02 15.50
C LYS A 78 5.19 -2.98 14.85
N ILE A 79 5.70 -2.59 13.69
CA ILE A 79 6.76 -3.35 13.02
C ILE A 79 7.95 -3.52 13.97
N ARG A 80 8.58 -4.69 13.96
CA ARG A 80 9.71 -5.02 14.85
C ARG A 80 11.06 -4.89 14.17
N SER A 81 11.07 -4.86 12.85
CA SER A 81 12.30 -4.71 12.07
C SER A 81 12.09 -3.91 10.79
N ILE A 82 13.18 -3.33 10.29
CA ILE A 82 13.29 -2.70 8.98
C ILE A 82 14.57 -3.18 8.28
N PRO A 83 14.59 -3.33 6.96
CA PRO A 83 15.84 -3.59 6.24
C PRO A 83 16.79 -2.39 6.36
N THR A 84 18.10 -2.66 6.39
CA THR A 84 19.13 -1.62 6.27
C THR A 84 18.93 -0.76 5.01
N GLY A 85 19.36 0.50 5.05
CA GLY A 85 19.14 1.47 3.96
C GLY A 85 17.73 2.07 3.90
N LYS A 86 16.87 1.80 4.90
CA LYS A 86 15.51 2.38 4.99
C LYS A 86 15.39 3.33 6.17
N MET A 87 14.64 4.41 5.97
CA MET A 87 14.22 5.30 7.06
C MET A 87 13.04 4.68 7.82
N LEU A 88 12.96 4.96 9.12
CA LEU A 88 11.79 4.63 9.94
C LEU A 88 10.86 5.85 9.99
N ARG A 89 9.69 5.74 9.38
CA ARG A 89 8.63 6.74 9.51
C ARG A 89 7.74 6.38 10.68
N VAL A 90 7.62 7.27 11.64
CA VAL A 90 6.62 7.14 12.72
C VAL A 90 5.40 7.98 12.36
N GLU A 91 4.22 7.36 12.40
CA GLU A 91 2.93 8.01 12.16
C GLU A 91 2.06 7.94 13.42
N LEU A 92 1.58 9.09 13.87
CA LEU A 92 0.79 9.29 15.08
C LEU A 92 -0.55 9.96 14.73
N ALA A 93 -1.58 9.70 15.54
CA ALA A 93 -2.90 10.31 15.40
C ALA A 93 -2.98 11.74 16.00
N ALA A 94 -1.95 12.16 16.74
CA ALA A 94 -1.89 13.45 17.41
C ALA A 94 -0.45 13.98 17.40
N ARG A 95 -0.29 15.29 17.64
CA ARG A 95 1.00 15.95 17.72
C ARG A 95 1.87 15.30 18.79
N GLY A 96 3.05 14.84 18.40
CA GLY A 96 4.01 14.19 19.29
C GLY A 96 5.44 14.65 19.07
N VAL A 97 6.26 14.41 20.08
CA VAL A 97 7.73 14.42 19.96
C VAL A 97 8.18 12.97 20.09
N VAL A 98 8.90 12.49 19.08
CA VAL A 98 9.52 11.17 19.11
C VAL A 98 10.87 11.32 19.79
N HIS A 99 10.97 10.76 20.99
CA HIS A 99 12.19 10.71 21.78
C HIS A 99 12.88 9.39 21.51
N TRP A 100 14.07 9.41 20.92
CA TRP A 100 14.68 8.18 20.40
C TRP A 100 16.20 8.15 20.47
N SER A 101 16.72 6.93 20.39
CA SER A 101 18.14 6.61 20.39
C SER A 101 18.41 5.39 19.49
N SER A 102 19.61 5.34 18.94
CA SER A 102 20.15 4.18 18.20
C SER A 102 21.35 3.54 18.90
N ASP A 103 21.72 4.01 20.09
CA ASP A 103 22.92 3.64 20.84
C ASP A 103 22.63 3.41 22.33
N LYS A 104 21.45 2.83 22.62
CA LYS A 104 21.00 2.47 23.97
C LYS A 104 20.92 3.67 24.92
N TRP A 105 20.35 4.77 24.44
CA TRP A 105 20.17 6.04 25.17
C TRP A 105 21.47 6.77 25.53
N LEU A 106 22.61 6.41 24.92
CA LEU A 106 23.85 7.17 25.07
C LEU A 106 23.73 8.54 24.39
N THR A 107 23.15 8.58 23.20
CA THR A 107 22.69 9.80 22.54
C THR A 107 21.19 9.77 22.36
N VAL A 108 20.59 10.95 22.51
CA VAL A 108 19.16 11.16 22.49
C VAL A 108 18.83 12.18 21.41
N ARG A 109 17.75 11.92 20.67
CA ARG A 109 17.18 12.84 19.69
C ARG A 109 15.70 13.00 19.95
N ASP A 110 15.23 14.23 19.79
CA ASP A 110 13.82 14.60 19.92
C ASP A 110 13.35 15.21 18.61
N ASP A 111 12.58 14.45 17.84
CA ASP A 111 12.04 14.93 16.57
C ASP A 111 10.53 15.16 16.67
N LYS A 112 10.11 16.38 16.33
CA LYS A 112 8.70 16.79 16.33
C LYS A 112 7.99 16.24 15.10
N THR A 113 6.79 15.68 15.31
CA THR A 113 5.94 15.29 14.19
C THR A 113 5.35 16.51 13.47
N ILE A 114 5.21 16.41 12.15
CA ILE A 114 4.53 17.40 11.31
C ILE A 114 3.23 16.79 10.80
N GLU A 115 2.14 17.54 10.88
CA GLU A 115 0.84 17.13 10.36
C GLU A 115 0.82 17.19 8.82
N ASN A 116 0.24 16.19 8.18
CA ASN A 116 -0.02 16.21 6.75
C ASN A 116 -1.46 16.64 6.44
N ALA A 117 -1.81 16.76 5.15
CA ALA A 117 -3.15 17.16 4.71
C ALA A 117 -4.30 16.21 5.11
N PHE A 118 -3.98 15.04 5.69
CA PHE A 118 -4.94 14.04 6.14
C PHE A 118 -5.06 13.98 7.67
N GLY A 119 -4.47 14.94 8.40
CA GLY A 119 -4.48 14.96 9.86
C GLY A 119 -3.57 13.92 10.52
N VAL A 120 -2.63 13.35 9.77
CA VAL A 120 -1.66 12.38 10.31
C VAL A 120 -0.37 13.11 10.66
N HIS A 121 0.08 12.94 11.90
CA HIS A 121 1.34 13.49 12.39
C HIS A 121 2.47 12.51 12.10
N LEU A 122 3.47 12.95 11.35
CA LEU A 122 4.57 12.08 10.91
C LEU A 122 5.95 12.67 11.14
N VAL A 123 6.93 11.78 11.31
CA VAL A 123 8.35 12.12 11.32
C VAL A 123 9.18 10.97 10.73
N ASP A 124 10.24 11.31 10.00
CA ASP A 124 11.19 10.35 9.44
C ASP A 124 12.45 10.33 10.30
N LEU A 125 12.72 9.21 10.96
CA LEU A 125 13.96 8.99 11.69
C LEU A 125 15.04 8.55 10.71
N SER A 126 16.15 9.30 10.66
CA SER A 126 17.29 9.07 9.74
C SER A 126 18.16 7.90 10.22
N VAL A 127 17.60 6.70 10.13
CA VAL A 127 18.22 5.43 10.56
C VAL A 127 18.74 4.59 9.39
N ASP A 128 18.63 5.11 8.17
CA ASP A 128 19.00 4.44 6.91
C ASP A 128 20.49 4.10 6.81
N ARG A 129 21.34 4.81 7.55
CA ARG A 129 22.80 4.60 7.57
C ARG A 129 23.29 3.67 8.68
N LEU A 130 22.39 3.18 9.53
CA LEU A 130 22.76 2.28 10.61
C LEU A 130 23.00 0.86 10.08
N PRO A 131 24.02 0.16 10.61
CA PRO A 131 24.36 -1.18 10.16
C PRO A 131 23.28 -2.20 10.57
N PRO A 132 23.21 -3.34 9.86
CA PRO A 132 22.43 -4.50 10.32
C PRO A 132 22.80 -4.89 11.77
N GLY A 133 21.80 -5.28 12.55
CA GLY A 133 21.92 -5.59 13.98
C GLY A 133 21.74 -4.38 14.90
N SER A 134 21.68 -3.15 14.38
CA SER A 134 21.34 -1.97 15.19
C SER A 134 19.90 -2.04 15.71
N THR A 135 19.68 -1.44 16.88
CA THR A 135 18.35 -1.33 17.49
C THR A 135 18.02 0.13 17.72
N ILE A 136 16.86 0.53 17.22
CA ILE A 136 16.27 1.84 17.43
C ILE A 136 15.31 1.67 18.61
N VAL A 137 15.49 2.49 19.65
CA VAL A 137 14.58 2.55 20.80
C VAL A 137 13.95 3.93 20.81
N PHE A 138 12.64 3.99 21.00
CA PHE A 138 11.93 5.26 21.04
C PHE A 138 10.69 5.21 21.92
N THR A 139 10.30 6.39 22.41
CA THR A 139 9.04 6.63 23.10
C THR A 139 8.47 7.98 22.65
N PHE A 140 7.32 8.37 23.20
CA PHE A 140 6.61 9.59 22.80
C PHE A 140 6.40 10.52 23.97
N PHE A 141 6.67 11.80 23.75
CA PHE A 141 6.14 12.88 24.56
C PHE A 141 4.98 13.54 23.82
N TRP A 142 3.86 13.75 24.54
CA TRP A 142 2.63 14.32 24.01
C TRP A 142 2.50 15.77 24.49
N PRO A 143 2.86 16.79 23.67
CA PRO A 143 2.93 18.17 24.14
C PRO A 143 1.59 18.72 24.61
N ASP A 144 0.51 18.29 23.98
CA ASP A 144 -0.82 18.85 24.21
C ASP A 144 -1.44 18.39 25.55
N THR A 145 -0.93 17.28 26.10
CA THR A 145 -1.32 16.77 27.43
C THR A 145 -0.16 16.77 28.42
N SER A 146 1.02 17.25 28.00
CA SER A 146 2.26 17.29 28.78
C SER A 146 2.59 15.96 29.49
N ARG A 147 2.43 14.83 28.78
CA ARG A 147 2.65 13.49 29.32
C ARG A 147 3.56 12.66 28.44
N TRP A 148 4.28 11.73 29.07
CA TRP A 148 5.01 10.68 28.39
C TRP A 148 4.11 9.48 28.11
N GLU A 149 4.43 8.75 27.04
CA GLU A 149 3.80 7.46 26.75
C GLU A 149 4.16 6.39 27.80
N ASN A 150 5.31 6.55 28.49
CA ASN A 150 5.82 5.64 29.53
C ASN A 150 6.06 4.20 29.06
N VAL A 151 6.17 3.99 27.75
CA VAL A 151 6.49 2.71 27.13
C VAL A 151 7.54 2.94 26.06
N ASP A 152 8.60 2.13 26.10
CA ASP A 152 9.62 2.10 25.06
C ASP A 152 9.24 1.11 23.98
N PHE A 153 9.39 1.53 22.73
CA PHE A 153 9.23 0.72 21.54
C PHE A 153 10.59 0.47 20.89
N THR A 154 10.72 -0.70 20.27
CA THR A 154 11.97 -1.12 19.64
C THR A 154 11.75 -1.56 18.21
N VAL A 155 12.69 -1.18 17.35
CA VAL A 155 12.76 -1.61 15.95
C VAL A 155 14.21 -1.98 15.63
N CYS A 156 14.42 -3.20 15.16
CA CYS A 156 15.73 -3.69 14.74
C CYS A 156 16.00 -3.37 13.27
N ILE A 157 17.26 -3.16 12.94
CA ILE A 157 17.71 -3.06 11.55
C ILE A 157 18.24 -4.41 11.14
N GLU A 158 17.59 -5.02 10.16
CA GLU A 158 17.97 -6.32 9.63
C GLU A 158 18.82 -6.15 8.36
N GLY A 159 19.51 -7.23 7.98
CA GLY A 159 20.20 -7.31 6.70
C GLY A 159 19.24 -6.99 5.55
N SER A 160 19.78 -6.54 4.42
CA SER A 160 18.98 -6.23 3.24
C SER A 160 18.09 -7.42 2.88
N ASP A 161 16.79 -7.16 2.72
CA ASP A 161 15.82 -8.15 2.25
C ASP A 161 16.33 -8.68 0.90
N SER A 162 16.89 -9.88 0.91
CA SER A 162 17.44 -10.51 -0.29
C SER A 162 16.25 -10.95 -1.13
N ARG A 163 15.87 -10.15 -2.13
CA ARG A 163 14.86 -10.51 -3.12
C ARG A 163 15.43 -10.37 -4.52
#